data_AF-A0A8H3ADT8-F1
#
_entry.id   AF-A0A8H3ADT8-F1
#
_cell.length_a   1.000
_cell.length_b   1.000
_cell.length_c   1.000
_cell.angle_alpha   90.00
_cell.angle_beta   90.00
_cell.angle_gamma   90.00
#
_symmetry.space_group_name_H-M   'P 1'
#
loop_
_entity.id
_entity.type
_entity.pdbx_description
1 polymer ?
#
loop_
_entity_poly.entity_id
_entity_poly.type
_entity_poly.pdbx_seq_one_letter_code
_entity_poly.pdbx_strand_id
1 'polypeptide(L)'
;MPDTGYSYEPLSPGAKFQWMPRHTRLRPRQFVTALFTLILLFAFTSFFYWGDLGLFAYPERSPWASNATHFDEIFLREAQLPQHNLSARYPEGRDGRFVRFSNQVWGLGWNNLLQERLLNTILAYESDRAPVFSPFEAWAHPPRDDTAPTGERHVLAIPFNALLSGPPAGASWGPGDDHPRAISDKWWNIVCPMPKRTVINADDVMKEIGNDLDGITMMNRWTSLLKDIPEGCVEIIGTQVFDFYLIGSTRVLSLWDKFSNHPAIQRLDDSEIVKDAVTMNIPKLQAVDGVSWRPLIARPTGVIAGLIAIHIRRGDYLGDEGQDNGHCLGLSNWGSTFTGWNQLPELRDQFNPPPRGEGGANTPAVKEYYLRRCLPTPAQVASYLRTIRSENHQLSHLFIATNAEKRYLSELRVVLAADGWAKDAIITSSDLELNWQATSVAMAVDMSILSRAEVFVGNGYVKQHRYATAYYGHATE
;
A
#
# COMPACT_ATOMS: atom_id res chain seq x y z
N MET A 1 -81.84 20.96 -21.03
CA MET A 1 -83.23 20.45 -21.14
C MET A 1 -83.31 19.57 -22.37
N PRO A 2 -84.02 18.43 -22.34
CA PRO A 2 -84.86 17.88 -21.26
C PRO A 2 -84.16 16.67 -20.58
N ASP A 3 -84.32 16.43 -19.27
CA ASP A 3 -85.53 15.92 -18.57
C ASP A 3 -85.95 14.53 -19.07
N THR A 4 -86.39 13.55 -18.29
CA THR A 4 -86.65 13.29 -16.86
C THR A 4 -87.17 11.85 -16.88
N GLY A 5 -87.00 11.04 -15.82
CA GLY A 5 -87.72 9.77 -15.79
C GLY A 5 -87.34 8.84 -14.66
N TYR A 6 -87.58 9.26 -13.42
CA TYR A 6 -87.74 8.31 -12.32
C TYR A 6 -89.07 7.56 -12.50
N SER A 7 -89.02 6.24 -12.44
CA SER A 7 -90.18 5.40 -12.11
C SER A 7 -89.76 4.33 -11.11
N TYR A 8 -90.20 4.50 -9.87
CA TYR A 8 -90.18 3.48 -8.82
C TYR A 8 -91.46 2.64 -8.94
N GLU A 9 -91.32 1.32 -8.96
CA GLU A 9 -92.36 0.38 -8.54
C GLU A 9 -91.75 -0.76 -7.71
N PRO A 10 -92.52 -1.34 -6.77
CA PRO A 10 -91.99 -1.88 -5.52
C PRO A 10 -91.78 -3.40 -5.57
N LEU A 11 -90.65 -3.87 -5.03
CA LEU A 11 -90.41 -5.29 -4.82
C LEU A 11 -90.93 -5.75 -3.45
N SER A 12 -91.78 -6.77 -3.53
CA SER A 12 -92.39 -7.55 -2.46
C SER A 12 -91.40 -8.03 -1.38
N PRO A 13 -91.81 -8.07 -0.09
CA PRO A 13 -90.97 -8.54 1.00
C PRO A 13 -90.99 -10.07 1.10
N GLY A 14 -89.82 -10.71 1.07
CA GLY A 14 -89.72 -12.10 1.49
C GLY A 14 -88.58 -12.91 0.87
N ALA A 15 -87.35 -12.72 1.35
CA ALA A 15 -86.32 -13.76 1.25
C ALA A 15 -85.36 -13.66 2.44
N LYS A 16 -85.42 -14.66 3.32
CA LYS A 16 -84.57 -14.80 4.51
C LYS A 16 -83.11 -14.98 4.10
N PHE A 17 -82.24 -14.09 4.53
CA PHE A 17 -80.79 -14.19 4.36
C PHE A 17 -80.22 -15.23 5.35
N GLN A 18 -79.85 -16.41 4.85
CA GLN A 18 -79.08 -17.40 5.61
C GLN A 18 -77.60 -17.01 5.58
N TRP A 19 -77.07 -16.59 6.73
CA TRP A 19 -75.63 -16.45 6.95
C TRP A 19 -74.98 -17.83 6.98
N MET A 20 -74.20 -18.17 5.94
CA MET A 20 -73.21 -19.25 6.00
C MET A 20 -71.86 -18.65 6.41
N PRO A 21 -71.27 -19.02 7.56
CA PRO A 21 -69.91 -18.63 7.89
C PRO A 21 -68.95 -19.36 6.95
N ARG A 22 -68.28 -18.61 6.05
CA ARG A 22 -67.11 -19.13 5.31
C ARG A 22 -65.96 -19.28 6.29
N HIS A 23 -65.86 -20.44 6.94
CA HIS A 23 -64.62 -20.85 7.58
C HIS A 23 -63.56 -21.10 6.50
N THR A 24 -62.75 -20.08 6.21
CA THR A 24 -61.51 -20.24 5.44
C THR A 24 -60.52 -21.06 6.28
N ARG A 25 -60.63 -22.38 6.23
CA ARG A 25 -59.57 -23.28 6.69
C ARG A 25 -58.37 -23.08 5.77
N LEU A 26 -57.43 -22.23 6.20
CA LEU A 26 -56.09 -22.16 5.62
C LEU A 26 -55.54 -23.59 5.59
N ARG A 27 -55.21 -24.08 4.40
CA ARG A 27 -54.69 -25.43 4.25
C ARG A 27 -53.34 -25.49 4.97
N PRO A 28 -53.00 -26.57 5.70
CA PRO A 28 -51.75 -26.68 6.45
C PRO A 28 -50.50 -26.31 5.63
N ARG A 29 -50.52 -26.60 4.32
CA ARG A 29 -49.48 -26.19 3.36
C ARG A 29 -49.27 -24.68 3.27
N GLN A 30 -50.34 -23.89 3.25
CA GLN A 30 -50.25 -22.42 3.18
C GLN A 30 -49.64 -21.84 4.46
N PHE A 31 -49.91 -22.45 5.61
CA PHE A 31 -49.32 -22.06 6.88
C PHE A 31 -47.82 -22.37 6.93
N VAL A 32 -47.41 -23.54 6.44
CA VAL A 32 -46.00 -23.92 6.33
C VAL A 32 -45.25 -22.99 5.38
N THR A 33 -45.82 -22.67 4.22
CA THR A 33 -45.21 -21.73 3.27
C THR A 33 -45.08 -20.33 3.88
N ALA A 34 -46.13 -19.82 4.52
CA ALA A 34 -46.09 -18.50 5.16
C ALA A 34 -45.05 -18.44 6.28
N LEU A 35 -44.96 -19.48 7.12
CA LEU A 35 -43.98 -19.58 8.19
C LEU A 35 -42.54 -19.66 7.65
N PHE A 36 -42.30 -20.45 6.60
CA PHE A 36 -40.99 -20.56 5.98
C PHE A 36 -40.56 -19.22 5.34
N THR A 37 -41.50 -18.51 4.72
CA THR A 37 -41.25 -17.19 4.14
C THR A 37 -40.91 -16.17 5.23
N LEU A 38 -41.63 -16.19 6.35
CA LEU A 38 -41.33 -15.35 7.52
C LEU A 38 -39.97 -15.66 8.16
N ILE A 39 -39.59 -16.94 8.26
CA ILE A 39 -38.28 -17.34 8.78
C ILE A 39 -37.16 -16.88 7.84
N LEU A 40 -37.32 -17.03 6.53
CA LEU A 40 -36.35 -16.51 5.56
C LEU A 40 -36.24 -14.99 5.62
N LEU A 41 -37.36 -14.27 5.73
CA LEU A 41 -37.37 -12.82 5.87
C LEU A 41 -36.68 -12.40 7.17
N PHE A 42 -36.96 -13.07 8.28
CA PHE A 42 -36.33 -12.80 9.56
C PHE A 42 -34.83 -13.09 9.54
N ALA A 43 -34.41 -14.23 8.98
CA ALA A 43 -33.01 -14.59 8.83
C ALA A 43 -32.26 -13.59 7.91
N PHE A 44 -32.88 -13.18 6.81
CA PHE A 44 -32.35 -12.15 5.93
C PHE A 44 -32.22 -10.81 6.65
N THR A 45 -33.29 -10.33 7.29
CA THR A 45 -33.24 -9.07 8.05
C THR A 45 -32.27 -9.13 9.22
N SER A 46 -32.18 -10.25 9.94
CA SER A 46 -31.25 -10.44 11.05
C SER A 46 -29.81 -10.54 10.55
N PHE A 47 -29.56 -11.11 9.38
CA PHE A 47 -28.24 -11.08 8.74
C PHE A 47 -27.82 -9.65 8.37
N PHE A 48 -28.74 -8.78 7.96
CA PHE A 48 -28.43 -7.37 7.68
C PHE A 48 -28.41 -6.46 8.92
N TYR A 49 -29.15 -6.79 9.98
CA TYR A 49 -29.22 -5.99 11.21
C TYR A 49 -28.22 -6.41 12.29
N TRP A 50 -27.93 -7.72 12.39
CA TRP A 50 -27.04 -8.32 13.39
C TRP A 50 -25.80 -8.97 12.77
N GLY A 51 -25.79 -9.23 11.46
CA GLY A 51 -24.56 -9.56 10.76
C GLY A 51 -23.68 -8.33 10.77
N ASP A 52 -22.66 -8.43 11.63
CA ASP A 52 -21.54 -7.53 11.81
C ASP A 52 -21.61 -6.24 10.98
N LEU A 53 -22.13 -5.16 11.57
CA LEU A 53 -21.97 -3.82 11.01
C LEU A 53 -20.48 -3.46 10.84
N GLY A 54 -19.53 -4.25 11.35
CA GLY A 54 -18.11 -4.17 10.99
C GLY A 54 -17.78 -4.61 9.57
N LEU A 55 -18.59 -5.48 8.93
CA LEU A 55 -18.43 -5.88 7.53
C LEU A 55 -18.91 -4.82 6.53
N PHE A 56 -19.79 -3.92 6.98
CA PHE A 56 -20.29 -2.74 6.27
C PHE A 56 -19.95 -1.44 6.97
N ALA A 57 -18.94 -1.45 7.86
CA ALA A 57 -18.28 -0.23 8.24
C ALA A 57 -17.73 0.33 6.94
N TYR A 58 -18.49 1.25 6.31
CA TYR A 58 -17.96 2.13 5.31
C TYR A 58 -16.62 2.57 5.89
N PRO A 59 -15.48 2.37 5.19
CA PRO A 59 -14.23 2.93 5.67
C PRO A 59 -14.57 4.37 6.01
N GLU A 60 -14.37 4.74 7.29
CA GLU A 60 -14.66 6.10 7.74
C GLU A 60 -14.16 6.99 6.63
N ARG A 61 -15.08 7.73 5.99
CA ARG A 61 -14.68 8.61 4.90
C ARG A 61 -13.62 9.47 5.52
N SER A 62 -12.40 9.25 5.04
CA SER A 62 -11.23 9.86 5.62
C SER A 62 -11.54 11.34 5.70
N PRO A 63 -11.45 11.99 6.87
CA PRO A 63 -11.61 13.45 6.95
C PRO A 63 -10.59 14.20 6.06
N TRP A 64 -9.73 13.45 5.38
CA TRP A 64 -8.64 13.81 4.50
C TRP A 64 -9.00 13.93 3.01
N ALA A 65 -10.25 13.72 2.57
CA ALA A 65 -10.64 14.05 1.19
C ALA A 65 -10.34 15.54 0.90
N SER A 66 -9.55 15.83 -0.14
CA SER A 66 -9.01 17.18 -0.39
C SER A 66 -9.09 17.50 -1.88
N ASN A 67 -9.75 18.61 -2.22
CA ASN A 67 -9.63 19.28 -3.53
C ASN A 67 -8.42 20.25 -3.57
N ALA A 68 -7.45 20.10 -2.65
CA ALA A 68 -6.36 21.05 -2.47
C ALA A 68 -5.50 21.19 -3.74
N THR A 69 -5.23 22.42 -4.13
CA THR A 69 -4.33 22.72 -5.27
C THR A 69 -2.86 22.79 -4.86
N HIS A 70 -2.55 22.64 -3.56
CA HIS A 70 -1.19 22.61 -3.00
C HIS A 70 -1.08 21.61 -1.83
N PHE A 71 0.14 21.28 -1.41
CA PHE A 71 0.37 20.40 -0.25
C PHE A 71 0.16 21.10 1.10
N ASP A 72 0.03 22.43 1.11
CA ASP A 72 -0.12 23.24 2.32
C ASP A 72 -1.32 22.80 3.18
N GLU A 73 -2.44 22.45 2.54
CA GLU A 73 -3.62 21.93 3.26
C GLU A 73 -3.32 20.63 4.00
N ILE A 74 -2.49 19.74 3.43
CA ILE A 74 -2.11 18.49 4.07
C ILE A 74 -1.13 18.75 5.21
N PHE A 75 -0.17 19.66 5.03
CA PHE A 75 0.71 20.10 6.12
C PHE A 75 -0.06 20.74 7.29
N LEU A 76 -1.10 21.53 7.00
CA LEU A 76 -1.95 22.12 8.02
C LEU A 76 -2.73 21.05 8.79
N ARG A 77 -3.26 20.04 8.09
CA ARG A 77 -3.95 18.91 8.73
C ARG A 77 -3.00 18.05 9.56
N GLU A 78 -1.80 17.74 9.05
CA GLU A 78 -0.73 17.08 9.82
C GLU A 78 -0.42 17.88 11.09
N ALA A 79 -0.36 19.20 11.04
CA ALA A 79 -0.13 20.05 12.22
C ALA A 79 -1.28 20.01 13.23
N GLN A 80 -2.49 19.61 12.82
CA GLN A 80 -3.71 19.61 13.63
C GLN A 80 -4.17 18.20 14.05
N LEU A 81 -3.32 17.18 13.90
CA LEU A 81 -3.63 15.83 14.37
C LEU A 81 -4.06 15.85 15.86
N PRO A 82 -5.02 15.00 16.29
CA PRO A 82 -5.56 15.09 17.66
C PRO A 82 -4.52 14.94 18.78
N GLN A 83 -3.46 14.16 18.53
CA GLN A 83 -2.32 13.98 19.43
C GLN A 83 -1.38 15.20 19.49
N HIS A 84 -1.52 16.17 18.57
CA HIS A 84 -0.81 17.44 18.57
C HIS A 84 -1.45 18.45 19.51
N ASN A 85 -1.62 18.03 20.77
CA ASN A 85 -2.19 18.83 21.82
C ASN A 85 -1.41 18.57 23.12
N LEU A 86 -0.77 19.61 23.67
CA LEU A 86 0.01 19.48 24.91
C LEU A 86 -0.85 19.03 26.11
N SER A 87 -2.15 19.29 26.08
CA SER A 87 -3.11 18.87 27.11
C SER A 87 -3.74 17.50 26.85
N ALA A 88 -3.33 16.78 25.80
CA ALA A 88 -3.74 15.39 25.59
C ALA A 88 -3.31 14.51 26.77
N ARG A 89 -4.08 13.45 27.04
CA ARG A 89 -3.78 12.50 28.11
C ARG A 89 -2.61 11.61 27.71
N TYR A 90 -1.89 11.11 28.71
CA TYR A 90 -0.93 10.03 28.54
C TYR A 90 -1.59 8.84 27.79
N PRO A 91 -0.89 8.19 26.83
CA PRO A 91 0.54 8.33 26.51
C PRO A 91 0.90 9.44 25.52
N GLU A 92 -0.01 10.37 25.25
CA GLU A 92 0.21 11.51 24.36
C GLU A 92 0.43 12.82 25.15
N GLY A 93 0.51 13.93 24.41
CA GLY A 93 0.62 15.27 24.98
C GLY A 93 1.99 15.56 25.61
N ARG A 94 2.03 16.52 26.53
CA ARG A 94 3.27 17.04 27.12
C ARG A 94 4.15 16.00 27.80
N ASP A 95 3.53 14.96 28.37
CA ASP A 95 4.21 13.92 29.14
C ASP A 95 4.27 12.58 28.38
N GLY A 96 3.94 12.61 27.08
CA GLY A 96 4.04 11.44 26.21
C GLY A 96 5.48 10.99 25.98
N ARG A 97 5.63 9.74 25.53
CA ARG A 97 6.92 9.14 25.15
C ARG A 97 7.03 9.11 23.63
N PHE A 98 8.10 9.68 23.11
CA PHE A 98 8.34 9.92 21.70
C PHE A 98 9.76 9.48 21.34
N VAL A 99 9.96 9.05 20.10
CA VAL A 99 11.28 8.78 19.53
C VAL A 99 11.39 9.36 18.12
N ARG A 100 12.42 10.17 17.91
CA ARG A 100 12.80 10.72 16.61
C ARG A 100 14.04 10.02 16.09
N PHE A 101 14.01 9.59 14.85
CA PHE A 101 15.15 9.03 14.15
C PHE A 101 15.70 10.07 13.17
N SER A 102 16.62 10.89 13.65
CA SER A 102 17.29 11.94 12.85
C SER A 102 18.41 11.38 11.97
N ASN A 103 18.73 10.10 12.17
CA ASN A 103 19.69 9.29 11.41
C ASN A 103 19.07 8.54 10.22
N GLN A 104 17.78 8.74 9.91
CA GLN A 104 17.13 8.10 8.76
C GLN A 104 17.83 8.44 7.44
N VAL A 105 17.79 7.51 6.49
CA VAL A 105 18.31 7.77 5.15
C VAL A 105 17.56 8.93 4.50
N TRP A 106 18.32 9.79 3.85
CA TRP A 106 17.83 10.92 3.09
C TRP A 106 18.45 10.91 1.70
N GLY A 107 17.90 11.71 0.79
CA GLY A 107 18.50 11.89 -0.53
C GLY A 107 18.28 10.72 -1.50
N LEU A 108 17.57 9.66 -1.12
CA LEU A 108 17.28 8.50 -1.95
C LEU A 108 15.81 8.47 -2.41
N GLY A 109 15.48 7.56 -3.33
CA GLY A 109 14.10 7.33 -3.75
C GLY A 109 13.21 6.81 -2.61
N TRP A 110 11.93 7.17 -2.67
CA TRP A 110 10.89 6.86 -1.66
C TRP A 110 10.93 5.42 -1.14
N ASN A 111 11.11 4.44 -2.03
CA ASN A 111 11.11 3.02 -1.66
C ASN A 111 12.24 2.65 -0.69
N ASN A 112 13.37 3.36 -0.68
CA ASN A 112 14.43 3.13 0.31
C ASN A 112 14.02 3.66 1.68
N LEU A 113 13.42 4.86 1.70
CA LEU A 113 13.04 5.55 2.93
C LEU A 113 11.85 4.87 3.61
N LEU A 114 10.87 4.42 2.82
CA LEU A 114 9.65 3.82 3.35
C LEU A 114 9.95 2.60 4.24
N GLN A 115 10.92 1.76 3.87
CA GLN A 115 11.25 0.54 4.60
C GLN A 115 11.82 0.83 5.97
N GLU A 116 12.82 1.71 5.99
CA GLU A 116 13.42 2.16 7.23
C GLU A 116 12.38 2.88 8.10
N ARG A 117 11.54 3.74 7.51
CA ARG A 117 10.47 4.43 8.26
C ARG A 117 9.46 3.46 8.88
N LEU A 118 9.08 2.39 8.18
CA LEU A 118 8.19 1.36 8.71
C LEU A 118 8.87 0.54 9.81
N LEU A 119 10.14 0.15 9.64
CA LEU A 119 10.90 -0.55 10.68
C LEU A 119 11.10 0.34 11.93
N ASN A 120 11.41 1.62 11.74
CA ASN A 120 11.50 2.61 12.82
C ASN A 120 10.16 2.83 13.52
N THR A 121 9.06 2.80 12.77
CA THR A 121 7.70 2.87 13.34
C THR A 121 7.40 1.65 14.22
N ILE A 122 7.75 0.46 13.73
CA ILE A 122 7.62 -0.79 14.51
C ILE A 122 8.50 -0.71 15.76
N LEU A 123 9.76 -0.29 15.64
CA LEU A 123 10.66 -0.13 16.78
C LEU A 123 10.10 0.84 17.82
N ALA A 124 9.57 1.99 17.38
CA ALA A 124 8.96 2.96 18.28
C ALA A 124 7.76 2.36 19.04
N TYR A 125 6.85 1.70 18.31
CA TYR A 125 5.70 1.01 18.87
C TYR A 125 6.12 -0.04 19.90
N GLU A 126 7.04 -0.94 19.53
CA GLU A 126 7.55 -2.01 20.39
C GLU A 126 8.29 -1.46 21.62
N SER A 127 8.70 -0.19 21.61
CA SER A 127 9.35 0.51 22.71
C SER A 127 8.41 1.37 23.57
N ASP A 128 7.10 1.30 23.36
CA ASP A 128 6.08 2.13 24.02
C ASP A 128 6.31 3.64 23.77
N ARG A 129 6.70 3.99 22.54
CA ARG A 129 6.99 5.36 22.11
C ARG A 129 6.26 5.71 20.81
N ALA A 130 5.80 6.94 20.71
CA ALA A 130 5.27 7.47 19.46
C ALA A 130 6.41 7.76 18.48
N PRO A 131 6.36 7.23 17.25
CA PRO A 131 7.34 7.59 16.23
C PRO A 131 7.12 9.03 15.75
N VAL A 132 8.20 9.72 15.43
CA VAL A 132 8.15 11.01 14.74
C VAL A 132 8.27 10.78 13.24
N PHE A 133 7.26 11.22 12.48
CA PHE A 133 7.29 11.19 11.02
C PHE A 133 7.64 12.56 10.45
N SER A 134 8.34 12.55 9.33
CA SER A 134 8.77 13.74 8.61
C SER A 134 8.30 13.72 7.15
N PRO A 135 8.23 14.88 6.49
CA PRO A 135 7.94 14.94 5.06
C PRO A 135 8.95 14.11 4.25
N PHE A 136 8.57 13.71 3.04
CA PHE A 136 9.50 13.14 2.07
C PHE A 136 10.09 14.26 1.21
N GLU A 137 11.41 14.40 1.25
CA GLU A 137 12.14 15.34 0.40
C GLU A 137 12.60 14.61 -0.87
N ALA A 138 11.97 14.94 -2.02
CA ALA A 138 12.18 14.23 -3.28
C ALA A 138 13.49 14.62 -3.99
N TRP A 139 14.63 14.39 -3.35
CA TRP A 139 15.94 14.87 -3.81
C TRP A 139 16.48 14.17 -5.05
N ALA A 140 16.57 12.83 -5.05
CA ALA A 140 17.21 12.08 -6.13
C ALA A 140 16.32 11.94 -7.38
N HIS A 141 15.02 11.82 -7.17
CA HIS A 141 14.05 11.52 -8.22
C HIS A 141 12.82 12.42 -8.00
N PRO A 142 12.93 13.72 -8.31
CA PRO A 142 11.79 14.60 -8.16
C PRO A 142 10.68 14.14 -9.12
N PRO A 143 9.44 13.98 -8.64
CA PRO A 143 8.33 13.44 -9.43
C PRO A 143 7.84 14.40 -10.52
N ARG A 144 8.32 15.65 -10.48
CA ARG A 144 8.07 16.73 -11.45
C ARG A 144 9.28 17.66 -11.44
N ASP A 145 9.37 18.53 -12.44
CA ASP A 145 10.39 19.58 -12.43
C ASP A 145 10.26 20.44 -11.16
N ASP A 146 11.36 20.51 -10.43
CA ASP A 146 11.51 21.21 -9.16
C ASP A 146 12.46 22.41 -9.31
N THR A 147 12.81 22.80 -10.54
CA THR A 147 13.64 23.95 -10.86
C THR A 147 12.78 25.14 -11.29
N ALA A 148 12.97 26.29 -10.65
CA ALA A 148 12.33 27.54 -11.02
C ALA A 148 12.82 28.06 -12.38
N PRO A 149 12.06 28.94 -13.08
CA PRO A 149 12.53 29.58 -14.32
C PRO A 149 13.85 30.34 -14.18
N THR A 150 14.23 30.72 -12.96
CA THR A 150 15.51 31.36 -12.62
C THR A 150 16.70 30.39 -12.58
N GLY A 151 16.45 29.08 -12.68
CA GLY A 151 17.44 28.02 -12.51
C GLY A 151 17.65 27.57 -11.06
N GLU A 152 16.96 28.18 -10.10
CA GLU A 152 17.02 27.79 -8.68
C GLU A 152 16.23 26.51 -8.45
N ARG A 153 16.84 25.51 -7.81
CA ARG A 153 16.17 24.25 -7.48
C ARG A 153 15.47 24.35 -6.12
N HIS A 154 14.17 24.09 -6.09
CA HIS A 154 13.36 24.02 -4.88
C HIS A 154 12.89 22.58 -4.64
N VAL A 155 13.61 21.87 -3.77
CA VAL A 155 13.31 20.47 -3.46
C VAL A 155 11.87 20.33 -2.98
N LEU A 156 11.14 19.43 -3.63
CA LEU A 156 9.76 19.18 -3.30
C LEU A 156 9.68 18.43 -1.95
N ALA A 157 9.16 19.10 -0.93
CA ALA A 157 8.76 18.50 0.33
C ALA A 157 7.31 18.01 0.24
N ILE A 158 7.13 16.69 0.30
CA ILE A 158 5.83 16.03 0.21
C ILE A 158 5.39 15.64 1.63
N PRO A 159 4.22 16.09 2.11
CA PRO A 159 3.73 15.68 3.42
C PRO A 159 3.56 14.16 3.47
N PHE A 160 3.82 13.57 4.63
CA PHE A 160 3.81 12.13 4.78
C PHE A 160 2.41 11.55 4.54
N ASN A 161 1.37 12.27 4.99
CA ASN A 161 -0.04 11.93 4.75
C ASN A 161 -0.49 12.13 3.28
N ALA A 162 0.35 12.69 2.39
CA ALA A 162 0.10 12.66 0.95
C ALA A 162 0.59 11.37 0.28
N LEU A 163 1.52 10.63 0.92
CA LEU A 163 2.08 9.39 0.38
C LEU A 163 1.36 8.16 0.93
N LEU A 164 1.03 8.14 2.23
CA LEU A 164 0.37 7.03 2.90
C LEU A 164 -0.51 7.51 4.06
N SER A 165 -1.33 6.62 4.59
CA SER A 165 -2.14 6.79 5.80
C SER A 165 -1.95 5.60 6.74
N GLY A 166 -2.54 5.67 7.94
CA GLY A 166 -2.42 4.63 8.96
C GLY A 166 -1.49 5.02 10.11
N PRO A 167 -1.19 4.09 11.02
CA PRO A 167 -0.45 4.39 12.25
C PRO A 167 0.92 5.06 12.05
N PRO A 168 1.75 4.71 11.03
CA PRO A 168 3.00 5.42 10.77
C PRO A 168 2.83 6.91 10.51
N ALA A 169 1.66 7.34 10.01
CA ALA A 169 1.31 8.73 9.71
C ALA A 169 0.28 9.32 10.70
N GLY A 170 0.25 8.79 11.92
CA GLY A 170 -0.49 9.40 13.04
C GLY A 170 -1.95 8.97 13.18
N ALA A 171 -2.41 7.95 12.44
CA ALA A 171 -3.71 7.33 12.70
C ALA A 171 -3.69 6.45 13.96
N SER A 172 -4.87 6.02 14.42
CA SER A 172 -5.00 5.10 15.55
C SER A 172 -4.41 3.72 15.24
N TRP A 173 -3.81 3.08 16.26
CA TRP A 173 -3.35 1.69 16.23
C TRP A 173 -4.48 0.66 16.23
N GLY A 174 -5.72 1.11 16.44
CA GLY A 174 -6.93 0.28 16.40
C GLY A 174 -7.69 0.24 17.72
N PRO A 175 -8.86 -0.42 17.74
CA PRO A 175 -9.66 -0.55 18.95
C PRO A 175 -8.90 -1.29 20.06
N GLY A 176 -8.88 -0.71 21.26
CA GLY A 176 -8.24 -1.30 22.44
C GLY A 176 -6.71 -1.20 22.47
N ASP A 177 -6.12 -0.54 21.48
CA ASP A 177 -4.69 -0.25 21.43
C ASP A 177 -4.44 1.21 21.81
N ASP A 178 -3.93 1.40 23.02
CA ASP A 178 -3.68 2.71 23.61
C ASP A 178 -2.24 3.21 23.38
N HIS A 179 -1.45 2.59 22.48
CA HIS A 179 -0.09 3.09 22.19
C HIS A 179 -0.13 4.54 21.69
N PRO A 180 0.88 5.37 22.02
CA PRO A 180 0.90 6.76 21.59
C PRO A 180 0.98 6.85 20.05
N ARG A 181 0.18 7.73 19.45
CA ARG A 181 0.14 7.91 17.99
C ARG A 181 1.35 8.68 17.48
N ALA A 182 1.75 8.38 16.24
CA ALA A 182 2.85 9.08 15.59
C ALA A 182 2.61 10.59 15.51
N ILE A 183 3.67 11.39 15.65
CA ILE A 183 3.59 12.85 15.60
C ILE A 183 4.45 13.41 14.46
N SER A 184 4.10 14.59 13.97
CA SER A 184 4.90 15.26 12.93
C SER A 184 6.20 15.81 13.50
N ASP A 185 7.22 15.92 12.64
CA ASP A 185 8.50 16.53 12.97
C ASP A 185 8.37 17.98 13.49
N LYS A 186 7.41 18.74 12.94
CA LYS A 186 7.09 20.09 13.42
C LYS A 186 6.56 20.04 14.86
N TRP A 187 5.68 19.10 15.17
CA TRP A 187 5.14 18.93 16.52
C TRP A 187 6.18 18.42 17.51
N TRP A 188 7.09 17.55 17.08
CA TRP A 188 8.23 17.10 17.89
C TRP A 188 9.02 18.29 18.46
N ASN A 189 9.30 19.32 17.67
CA ASN A 189 10.02 20.50 18.13
C ASN A 189 9.26 21.31 19.21
N ILE A 190 7.93 21.15 19.30
CA ILE A 190 7.07 21.79 20.31
C ILE A 190 7.03 20.95 21.60
N VAL A 191 6.74 19.65 21.49
CA VAL A 191 6.56 18.76 22.66
C VAL A 191 7.89 18.28 23.26
N CYS A 192 8.93 18.26 22.44
CA CYS A 192 10.30 17.85 22.77
C CYS A 192 11.32 18.92 22.33
N PRO A 193 11.34 20.10 22.98
CA PRO A 193 12.38 21.11 22.72
C PRO A 193 13.76 20.59 23.13
N MET A 194 14.83 21.15 22.56
CA MET A 194 16.22 20.67 22.74
C MET A 194 16.60 20.31 24.19
N PRO A 195 16.31 21.11 25.23
CA PRO A 195 16.70 20.77 26.61
C PRO A 195 15.99 19.55 27.21
N LYS A 196 14.90 19.07 26.60
CA LYS A 196 14.12 17.90 27.03
C LYS A 196 14.60 16.61 26.36
N ARG A 197 15.47 16.69 25.36
CA ARG A 197 15.86 15.55 24.52
C ARG A 197 17.00 14.77 25.15
N THR A 198 16.83 13.47 25.26
CA THR A 198 17.92 12.51 25.42
C THR A 198 18.40 12.11 24.03
N VAL A 199 19.62 12.48 23.69
CA VAL A 199 20.22 12.18 22.38
C VAL A 199 21.04 10.90 22.49
N ILE A 200 20.77 9.92 21.63
CA ILE A 200 21.52 8.67 21.52
C ILE A 200 22.23 8.63 20.18
N ASN A 201 23.53 8.36 20.22
CA ASN A 201 24.29 8.08 19.01
C ASN A 201 24.21 6.58 18.68
N ALA A 202 23.60 6.26 17.54
CA ALA A 202 23.47 4.88 17.06
C ALA A 202 24.83 4.22 16.84
N ASP A 203 25.86 4.97 16.45
CA ASP A 203 27.21 4.41 16.26
C ASP A 203 27.76 3.77 17.54
N ASP A 204 27.45 4.34 18.70
CA ASP A 204 27.93 3.84 19.98
C ASP A 204 27.16 2.60 20.44
N VAL A 205 25.84 2.58 20.20
CA VAL A 205 25.00 1.40 20.43
C VAL A 205 25.42 0.25 19.53
N MET A 206 25.65 0.52 18.24
CA MET A 206 26.02 -0.49 17.25
C MET A 206 27.41 -1.11 17.53
N LYS A 207 28.35 -0.35 18.10
CA LYS A 207 29.64 -0.89 18.60
C LYS A 207 29.44 -1.91 19.73
N GLU A 208 28.45 -1.71 20.59
CA GLU A 208 28.18 -2.59 21.72
C GLU A 208 27.44 -3.87 21.29
N ILE A 209 26.41 -3.73 20.46
CA ILE A 209 25.56 -4.88 20.07
C ILE A 209 26.10 -5.64 18.86
N GLY A 210 26.95 -5.02 18.03
CA GLY A 210 27.56 -5.61 16.84
C GLY A 210 26.78 -5.30 15.55
N ASN A 211 27.52 -5.21 14.44
CA ASN A 211 26.98 -4.80 13.13
C ASN A 211 26.41 -5.95 12.29
N ASP A 212 26.61 -7.20 12.70
CA ASP A 212 26.29 -8.40 11.93
C ASP A 212 25.06 -9.18 12.45
N LEU A 213 24.29 -8.57 13.36
CA LEU A 213 23.10 -9.19 13.94
C LEU A 213 22.01 -9.45 12.89
N ASP A 214 21.26 -10.55 13.05
CA ASP A 214 20.02 -10.69 12.30
C ASP A 214 18.99 -9.60 12.68
N GLY A 215 18.00 -9.39 11.81
CA GLY A 215 17.06 -8.28 11.95
C GLY A 215 16.25 -8.33 13.26
N ILE A 216 15.75 -9.51 13.64
CA ILE A 216 14.93 -9.66 14.85
C ILE A 216 15.75 -9.42 16.13
N THR A 217 17.01 -9.87 16.17
CA THR A 217 17.91 -9.62 17.28
C THR A 217 18.21 -8.13 17.39
N MET A 218 18.48 -7.45 16.27
CA MET A 218 18.71 -6.00 16.26
C MET A 218 17.49 -5.22 16.74
N MET A 219 16.28 -5.56 16.25
CA MET A 219 15.03 -4.98 16.72
C MET A 219 14.88 -5.15 18.24
N ASN A 220 15.03 -6.36 18.77
CA ASN A 220 14.86 -6.63 20.19
C ASN A 220 15.87 -5.87 21.07
N ARG A 221 17.12 -5.74 20.64
CA ARG A 221 18.16 -4.99 21.37
C ARG A 221 17.83 -3.50 21.46
N TRP A 222 17.47 -2.90 20.33
CA TRP A 222 17.03 -1.52 20.29
C TRP A 222 15.74 -1.31 21.08
N THR A 223 14.80 -2.26 21.00
CA THR A 223 13.55 -2.20 21.76
C THR A 223 13.80 -2.14 23.26
N SER A 224 14.63 -3.04 23.80
CA SER A 224 14.98 -3.05 25.22
C SER A 224 15.67 -1.75 25.63
N LEU A 225 16.68 -1.30 24.87
CA LEU A 225 17.40 -0.06 25.15
C LEU A 225 16.44 1.14 25.22
N LEU A 226 15.53 1.28 24.26
CA LEU A 226 14.60 2.41 24.22
C LEU A 226 13.51 2.35 25.31
N LYS A 227 13.11 1.14 25.74
CA LYS A 227 12.17 0.93 26.83
C LYS A 227 12.75 1.39 28.17
N ASP A 228 14.02 1.08 28.42
CA ASP A 228 14.71 1.34 29.68
C ASP A 228 15.01 2.84 29.91
N ILE A 229 14.95 3.66 28.85
CA ILE A 229 15.16 5.12 28.96
C ILE A 229 13.92 5.77 29.58
N PRO A 230 14.04 6.43 30.75
CA PRO A 230 12.90 7.04 31.43
C PRO A 230 12.42 8.32 30.74
N GLU A 231 13.29 9.02 30.01
CA GLU A 231 12.93 10.30 29.39
C GLU A 231 11.90 10.12 28.26
N GLY A 232 10.93 11.03 28.24
CA GLY A 232 9.86 11.04 27.25
C GLY A 232 10.33 11.40 25.84
N CYS A 233 11.42 12.14 25.67
CA CYS A 233 11.88 12.62 24.36
C CYS A 233 13.23 12.02 24.02
N VAL A 234 13.27 11.03 23.12
CA VAL A 234 14.51 10.40 22.66
C VAL A 234 14.79 10.78 21.20
N GLU A 235 16.00 11.23 20.90
CA GLU A 235 16.46 11.51 19.54
C GLU A 235 17.64 10.61 19.18
N ILE A 236 17.51 9.83 18.11
CA ILE A 236 18.56 8.96 17.58
C ILE A 236 19.29 9.68 16.46
N ILE A 237 20.62 9.77 16.57
CA ILE A 237 21.53 10.38 15.60
C ILE A 237 22.62 9.37 15.18
N GLY A 238 23.48 9.76 14.22
CA GLY A 238 24.58 8.92 13.76
C GLY A 238 24.19 8.04 12.57
N THR A 239 24.69 6.80 12.53
CA THR A 239 24.31 5.79 11.53
C THR A 239 22.87 5.32 11.66
N GLN A 240 22.28 4.81 10.58
CA GLN A 240 20.92 4.27 10.56
C GLN A 240 20.75 3.12 11.55
N VAL A 241 19.58 3.03 12.21
CA VAL A 241 19.24 1.87 13.06
C VAL A 241 19.07 0.61 12.22
N PHE A 242 18.32 0.72 11.13
CA PHE A 242 18.10 -0.34 10.15
C PHE A 242 18.75 0.08 8.83
N ASP A 243 20.06 -0.16 8.72
CA ASP A 243 20.84 0.28 7.57
C ASP A 243 20.53 -0.50 6.29
N PHE A 244 21.10 -0.02 5.18
CA PHE A 244 20.90 -0.66 3.88
C PHE A 244 21.54 -2.05 3.77
N TYR A 245 22.54 -2.39 4.60
CA TYR A 245 23.20 -3.69 4.59
C TYR A 245 22.32 -4.76 5.25
N LEU A 246 21.65 -4.41 6.35
CA LEU A 246 20.63 -5.25 6.95
C LEU A 246 19.49 -5.47 5.96
N ILE A 247 18.88 -4.38 5.49
CA ILE A 247 17.69 -4.43 4.61
C ILE A 247 18.03 -5.12 3.28
N GLY A 248 19.26 -4.97 2.78
CA GLY A 248 19.70 -5.56 1.52
C GLY A 248 20.08 -7.03 1.58
N SER A 249 20.23 -7.63 2.77
CA SER A 249 20.75 -8.99 2.95
C SER A 249 19.71 -9.96 3.50
N THR A 250 20.09 -11.24 3.63
CA THR A 250 19.25 -12.27 4.25
C THR A 250 19.02 -12.04 5.75
N ARG A 251 19.77 -11.12 6.38
CA ARG A 251 19.62 -10.77 7.80
C ARG A 251 18.24 -10.19 8.11
N VAL A 252 17.62 -9.47 7.18
CA VAL A 252 16.28 -8.90 7.38
C VAL A 252 15.16 -9.96 7.34
N LEU A 253 15.44 -11.17 6.85
CA LEU A 253 14.42 -12.22 6.71
C LEU A 253 13.82 -12.63 8.06
N SER A 254 14.62 -12.60 9.13
CA SER A 254 14.13 -12.93 10.48
C SER A 254 13.09 -11.94 11.02
N LEU A 255 12.99 -10.73 10.43
CA LEU A 255 11.95 -9.76 10.77
C LEU A 255 10.63 -10.03 10.06
N TRP A 256 10.56 -10.90 9.06
CA TRP A 256 9.39 -11.00 8.19
C TRP A 256 8.09 -11.30 8.96
N ASP A 257 8.12 -12.27 9.87
CA ASP A 257 6.93 -12.66 10.64
C ASP A 257 6.42 -11.52 11.53
N LYS A 258 7.33 -10.87 12.28
CA LYS A 258 6.98 -9.68 13.08
C LYS A 258 6.47 -8.55 12.19
N PHE A 259 7.20 -8.22 11.12
CA PHE A 259 6.90 -7.11 10.23
C PHE A 259 5.53 -7.28 9.59
N SER A 260 5.31 -8.42 8.92
CA SER A 260 4.08 -8.67 8.15
C SER A 260 2.85 -8.68 9.04
N ASN A 261 2.93 -9.17 10.28
CA ASN A 261 1.80 -9.22 11.20
C ASN A 261 1.65 -7.96 12.08
N HIS A 262 2.56 -6.99 12.00
CA HIS A 262 2.54 -5.84 12.89
C HIS A 262 1.38 -4.87 12.58
N PRO A 263 0.72 -4.25 13.59
CA PRO A 263 -0.35 -3.26 13.36
C PRO A 263 0.06 -2.09 12.45
N ALA A 264 1.33 -1.66 12.53
CA ALA A 264 1.89 -0.63 11.64
C ALA A 264 1.79 -0.99 10.14
N ILE A 265 1.79 -2.29 9.82
CA ILE A 265 1.71 -2.81 8.45
C ILE A 265 0.29 -3.23 8.12
N GLN A 266 -0.37 -3.96 9.01
CA GLN A 266 -1.74 -4.43 8.83
C GLN A 266 -2.77 -3.31 8.72
N ARG A 267 -2.45 -2.11 9.23
CA ARG A 267 -3.30 -0.90 9.16
C ARG A 267 -2.68 0.20 8.31
N LEU A 268 -1.61 -0.11 7.58
CA LEU A 268 -1.06 0.78 6.60
C LEU A 268 -2.07 0.94 5.48
N ASP A 269 -2.25 2.17 5.01
CA ASP A 269 -3.23 2.46 3.98
C ASP A 269 -2.66 3.52 3.03
N ASP A 270 -3.26 3.65 1.86
CA ASP A 270 -2.95 4.74 0.96
C ASP A 270 -3.42 6.09 1.51
N SER A 271 -2.76 7.16 1.08
CA SER A 271 -3.34 8.50 1.20
C SER A 271 -4.58 8.64 0.33
N GLU A 272 -5.44 9.60 0.64
CA GLU A 272 -6.62 9.89 -0.20
C GLU A 272 -6.22 10.28 -1.63
N ILE A 273 -5.10 10.99 -1.81
CA ILE A 273 -4.57 11.31 -3.14
C ILE A 273 -4.31 10.03 -3.94
N VAL A 274 -3.68 9.04 -3.31
CA VAL A 274 -3.36 7.77 -3.97
C VAL A 274 -4.63 6.96 -4.24
N LYS A 275 -5.56 6.89 -3.27
CA LYS A 275 -6.85 6.20 -3.45
C LYS A 275 -7.68 6.79 -4.58
N ASP A 276 -7.77 8.12 -4.66
CA ASP A 276 -8.50 8.83 -5.70
C ASP A 276 -7.86 8.58 -7.08
N ALA A 277 -6.53 8.66 -7.16
CA ALA A 277 -5.79 8.39 -8.39
C ALA A 277 -6.00 6.95 -8.88
N VAL A 278 -5.97 5.97 -7.99
CA VAL A 278 -6.22 4.57 -8.36
C VAL A 278 -7.66 4.39 -8.80
N THR A 279 -8.62 4.89 -8.02
CA THR A 279 -10.06 4.80 -8.32
C THR A 279 -10.38 5.37 -9.70
N MET A 280 -9.81 6.52 -10.04
CA MET A 280 -9.97 7.16 -11.34
C MET A 280 -9.44 6.31 -12.50
N ASN A 281 -8.41 5.49 -12.26
CA ASN A 281 -7.77 4.68 -13.29
C ASN A 281 -8.22 3.21 -13.32
N ILE A 282 -9.06 2.75 -12.37
CA ILE A 282 -9.63 1.38 -12.37
C ILE A 282 -10.25 0.98 -13.72
N PRO A 283 -11.02 1.83 -14.44
CA PRO A 283 -11.59 1.45 -15.73
C PRO A 283 -10.56 1.08 -16.81
N LYS A 284 -9.29 1.50 -16.66
CA LYS A 284 -8.18 1.10 -17.55
C LYS A 284 -7.52 -0.20 -17.13
N LEU A 285 -7.65 -0.56 -15.85
CA LEU A 285 -6.90 -1.65 -15.20
C LEU A 285 -7.70 -2.94 -15.09
N GLN A 286 -9.00 -2.91 -15.43
CA GLN A 286 -9.90 -4.05 -15.27
C GLN A 286 -10.93 -4.10 -16.39
N ALA A 287 -11.24 -5.30 -16.88
CA ALA A 287 -12.33 -5.52 -17.80
C ALA A 287 -13.68 -5.19 -17.14
N VAL A 288 -14.47 -4.30 -17.77
CA VAL A 288 -15.86 -4.06 -17.39
C VAL A 288 -16.76 -4.94 -18.27
N ASP A 289 -16.65 -6.26 -18.14
CA ASP A 289 -17.55 -7.14 -18.90
C ASP A 289 -18.94 -7.17 -18.27
N GLY A 290 -19.94 -6.97 -19.13
CA GLY A 290 -21.35 -6.89 -18.79
C GLY A 290 -21.82 -8.08 -17.93
N VAL A 291 -22.51 -7.76 -16.83
CA VAL A 291 -23.02 -8.72 -15.85
C VAL A 291 -21.91 -9.64 -15.30
N SER A 292 -20.76 -9.08 -14.92
CA SER A 292 -19.92 -9.77 -13.96
C SER A 292 -20.70 -9.84 -12.63
N TRP A 293 -21.03 -11.04 -12.18
CA TRP A 293 -21.53 -11.29 -10.82
C TRP A 293 -20.43 -11.06 -9.76
N ARG A 294 -19.26 -10.59 -10.19
CA ARG A 294 -18.21 -10.10 -9.31
C ARG A 294 -18.55 -8.65 -8.99
N PRO A 295 -19.02 -8.34 -7.78
CA PRO A 295 -19.21 -6.95 -7.40
C PRO A 295 -17.94 -6.16 -7.71
N LEU A 296 -18.11 -4.97 -8.26
CA LEU A 296 -17.06 -3.96 -8.42
C LEU A 296 -16.68 -3.51 -7.00
N ILE A 297 -16.01 -4.39 -6.25
CA ILE A 297 -15.58 -4.12 -4.90
C ILE A 297 -14.32 -3.30 -5.02
N ALA A 298 -14.51 -2.00 -5.24
CA ALA A 298 -13.51 -1.00 -4.87
C ALA A 298 -13.45 -0.96 -3.33
N ARG A 299 -12.97 -2.03 -2.70
CA ARG A 299 -12.40 -1.91 -1.37
C ARG A 299 -11.07 -1.19 -1.57
N PRO A 300 -10.72 -0.23 -0.71
CA PRO A 300 -9.38 0.38 -0.70
C PRO A 300 -8.24 -0.65 -0.64
N THR A 301 -8.54 -1.90 -0.29
CA THR A 301 -7.58 -3.01 -0.15
C THR A 301 -7.89 -4.21 -1.07
N GLY A 302 -8.78 -4.06 -2.06
CA GLY A 302 -9.25 -5.17 -2.89
C GLY A 302 -8.29 -5.54 -4.03
N VAL A 303 -8.22 -6.84 -4.34
CA VAL A 303 -7.55 -7.34 -5.54
C VAL A 303 -8.31 -6.90 -6.80
N ILE A 304 -7.60 -6.31 -7.77
CA ILE A 304 -8.07 -5.97 -9.11
C ILE A 304 -8.04 -7.26 -9.95
N ALA A 305 -9.20 -7.89 -10.07
CA ALA A 305 -9.32 -9.18 -10.76
C ALA A 305 -8.92 -9.08 -12.23
N GLY A 306 -8.16 -10.06 -12.71
CA GLY A 306 -7.66 -10.14 -14.08
C GLY A 306 -6.48 -9.22 -14.38
N LEU A 307 -5.97 -8.47 -13.40
CA LEU A 307 -4.79 -7.62 -13.55
C LEU A 307 -3.52 -8.37 -13.18
N ILE A 308 -2.57 -8.41 -14.11
CA ILE A 308 -1.15 -8.61 -13.79
C ILE A 308 -0.47 -7.25 -13.73
N ALA A 309 0.29 -7.00 -12.66
CA ALA A 309 1.10 -5.81 -12.54
C ALA A 309 2.58 -6.17 -12.50
N ILE A 310 3.39 -5.46 -13.26
CA ILE A 310 4.83 -5.67 -13.31
C ILE A 310 5.56 -4.39 -12.96
N HIS A 311 6.67 -4.50 -12.23
CA HIS A 311 7.57 -3.38 -12.01
C HIS A 311 8.87 -3.59 -12.79
N ILE A 312 9.09 -2.73 -13.79
CA ILE A 312 10.28 -2.73 -14.61
C ILE A 312 11.15 -1.53 -14.23
N ARG A 313 12.25 -1.80 -13.51
CA ARG A 313 13.29 -0.82 -13.22
C ARG A 313 14.32 -0.77 -14.34
N ARG A 314 14.43 0.39 -14.98
CA ARG A 314 15.50 0.75 -15.94
C ARG A 314 16.16 2.04 -15.46
N GLY A 315 16.14 3.13 -16.25
CA GLY A 315 16.79 4.39 -15.90
C GLY A 315 18.28 4.19 -15.59
N ASP A 316 18.70 4.55 -14.38
CA ASP A 316 20.05 4.34 -13.84
C ASP A 316 20.53 2.87 -13.86
N TYR A 317 19.61 1.90 -13.98
CA TYR A 317 19.98 0.49 -14.15
C TYR A 317 20.63 0.19 -15.50
N LEU A 318 20.28 0.96 -16.54
CA LEU A 318 20.87 0.84 -17.87
C LEU A 318 22.30 1.41 -17.91
N GLY A 319 22.52 2.56 -17.26
CA GLY A 319 23.74 3.34 -17.41
C GLY A 319 23.71 4.27 -18.62
N ASP A 320 24.86 4.86 -18.92
CA ASP A 320 25.01 5.75 -20.07
C ASP A 320 25.07 4.95 -21.38
N GLU A 321 24.57 5.55 -22.46
CA GLU A 321 24.58 4.90 -23.77
C GLU A 321 26.01 4.54 -24.20
N GLY A 322 26.22 3.25 -24.53
CA GLY A 322 27.53 2.72 -24.92
C GLY A 322 28.50 2.46 -23.77
N GLN A 323 28.08 2.63 -22.50
CA GLN A 323 28.93 2.38 -21.33
C GLN A 323 28.41 1.22 -20.48
N ASP A 324 29.34 0.42 -19.98
CA ASP A 324 29.06 -0.67 -19.02
C ASP A 324 29.03 -0.13 -17.56
N ASN A 325 28.38 1.01 -17.32
CA ASN A 325 28.37 1.71 -16.02
C ASN A 325 27.00 1.69 -15.31
N GLY A 326 26.00 1.00 -15.86
CA GLY A 326 24.68 0.90 -15.26
C GLY A 326 24.66 0.17 -13.92
N HIS A 327 23.70 0.53 -13.07
CA HIS A 327 23.56 -0.07 -11.73
C HIS A 327 23.44 -1.60 -11.79
N CYS A 328 22.83 -2.14 -12.85
CA CYS A 328 22.67 -3.57 -13.04
C CYS A 328 24.01 -4.33 -13.17
N LEU A 329 24.97 -3.71 -13.86
CA LEU A 329 26.32 -4.26 -13.99
C LEU A 329 27.11 -4.07 -12.70
N GLY A 330 26.88 -2.97 -11.98
CA GLY A 330 27.39 -2.78 -10.62
C GLY A 330 26.98 -3.91 -9.67
N LEU A 331 25.68 -4.21 -9.61
CA LEU A 331 25.12 -5.32 -8.83
C LEU A 331 25.76 -6.65 -9.22
N SER A 332 25.95 -6.87 -10.52
CA SER A 332 26.69 -8.04 -11.00
C SER A 332 28.12 -8.04 -10.47
N ASN A 333 28.87 -6.93 -10.52
CA ASN A 333 30.26 -6.90 -10.08
C ASN A 333 30.39 -7.14 -8.57
N TRP A 334 29.48 -6.60 -7.78
CA TRP A 334 29.46 -6.77 -6.32
C TRP A 334 28.98 -8.15 -5.85
N GLY A 335 28.38 -8.95 -6.73
CA GLY A 335 27.76 -10.20 -6.32
C GLY A 335 26.53 -10.03 -5.46
N SER A 336 25.79 -8.95 -5.70
CA SER A 336 24.55 -8.67 -5.00
C SER A 336 23.48 -9.72 -5.32
N THR A 337 22.78 -10.17 -4.30
CA THR A 337 21.58 -11.00 -4.45
C THR A 337 20.33 -10.12 -4.62
N PHE A 338 19.15 -10.73 -4.70
CA PHE A 338 17.91 -10.01 -4.50
C PHE A 338 17.93 -9.29 -3.14
N THR A 339 17.21 -8.17 -3.02
CA THR A 339 17.26 -7.34 -1.83
C THR A 339 16.12 -7.68 -0.86
N GLY A 340 16.45 -7.75 0.42
CA GLY A 340 15.50 -7.88 1.52
C GLY A 340 14.59 -9.10 1.40
N TRP A 341 13.29 -8.90 1.66
CA TRP A 341 12.30 -9.99 1.64
C TRP A 341 12.00 -10.59 0.27
N ASN A 342 12.59 -10.07 -0.81
CA ASN A 342 12.59 -10.76 -2.11
C ASN A 342 13.45 -12.03 -2.10
N GLN A 343 14.16 -12.31 -1.01
CA GLN A 343 14.95 -13.53 -0.79
C GLN A 343 14.22 -14.58 0.06
N LEU A 344 12.93 -14.37 0.35
CA LEU A 344 12.18 -15.32 1.15
C LEU A 344 12.02 -16.66 0.41
N PRO A 345 12.23 -17.80 1.09
CA PRO A 345 12.26 -19.11 0.45
C PRO A 345 10.90 -19.54 -0.11
N GLU A 346 9.80 -18.95 0.38
CA GLU A 346 8.44 -19.22 -0.09
C GLU A 346 8.15 -18.54 -1.45
N LEU A 347 9.00 -17.62 -1.89
CA LEU A 347 8.84 -16.97 -3.19
C LEU A 347 9.23 -17.89 -4.33
N ARG A 348 8.45 -17.85 -5.42
CA ARG A 348 8.67 -18.67 -6.62
C ARG A 348 10.04 -18.42 -7.26
N ASP A 349 10.41 -17.15 -7.39
CA ASP A 349 11.64 -16.74 -8.06
C ASP A 349 12.79 -16.64 -7.06
N GLN A 350 13.74 -17.57 -7.18
CA GLN A 350 14.98 -17.60 -6.40
C GLN A 350 16.17 -17.06 -7.20
N PHE A 351 17.12 -16.44 -6.51
CA PHE A 351 18.32 -15.87 -7.12
C PHE A 351 19.56 -16.74 -6.93
N ASN A 352 19.76 -17.70 -7.84
CA ASN A 352 20.88 -18.64 -7.82
C ASN A 352 21.83 -18.42 -9.02
N PRO A 353 22.74 -17.43 -8.97
CA PRO A 353 23.66 -17.16 -10.06
C PRO A 353 24.66 -18.31 -10.26
N PRO A 354 25.18 -18.52 -11.49
CA PRO A 354 26.23 -19.50 -11.73
C PRO A 354 27.50 -19.15 -10.93
N PRO A 355 28.39 -20.14 -10.69
CA PRO A 355 29.65 -19.90 -9.98
C PRO A 355 30.48 -18.80 -10.64
N ARG A 356 31.09 -17.96 -9.80
CA ARG A 356 32.05 -16.93 -10.23
C ARG A 356 33.37 -17.55 -10.65
N GLY A 357 34.14 -16.79 -11.43
CA GLY A 357 35.48 -17.17 -11.83
C GLY A 357 36.50 -17.08 -10.68
N GLU A 358 37.74 -17.39 -11.00
CA GLU A 358 38.87 -17.28 -10.07
C GLU A 358 38.93 -15.88 -9.43
N GLY A 359 39.18 -15.81 -8.13
CA GLY A 359 39.20 -14.55 -7.37
C GLY A 359 37.85 -13.84 -7.23
N GLY A 360 36.72 -14.50 -7.54
CA GLY A 360 35.38 -13.90 -7.47
C GLY A 360 35.01 -13.04 -8.67
N ALA A 361 35.80 -13.12 -9.76
CA ALA A 361 35.58 -12.37 -10.98
C ALA A 361 34.28 -12.78 -11.67
N ASN A 362 33.61 -11.78 -12.28
CA ASN A 362 32.42 -12.02 -13.08
C ASN A 362 32.77 -12.70 -14.40
N THR A 363 32.12 -13.83 -14.67
CA THR A 363 32.16 -14.46 -16.00
C THR A 363 31.06 -13.87 -16.89
N PRO A 364 31.16 -14.01 -18.23
CA PRO A 364 30.09 -13.61 -19.14
C PRO A 364 28.73 -14.24 -18.80
N ALA A 365 28.73 -15.51 -18.36
CA ALA A 365 27.53 -16.22 -17.92
C ALA A 365 26.90 -15.60 -16.66
N VAL A 366 27.72 -15.14 -15.70
CA VAL A 366 27.21 -14.40 -14.53
C VAL A 366 26.63 -13.05 -14.97
N LYS A 367 27.34 -12.29 -15.82
CA LYS A 367 26.84 -11.00 -16.33
C LYS A 367 25.48 -11.16 -17.02
N GLU A 368 25.35 -12.13 -17.91
CA GLU A 368 24.10 -12.42 -18.62
C GLU A 368 22.97 -12.85 -17.66
N TYR A 369 23.28 -13.68 -16.66
CA TYR A 369 22.31 -14.10 -15.64
C TYR A 369 21.73 -12.91 -14.86
N TYR A 370 22.58 -11.95 -14.48
CA TYR A 370 22.17 -10.72 -13.81
C TYR A 370 21.31 -9.86 -14.74
N LEU A 371 21.78 -9.58 -15.97
CA LEU A 371 21.06 -8.73 -16.92
C LEU A 371 19.66 -9.26 -17.24
N ARG A 372 19.50 -10.58 -17.39
CA ARG A 372 18.18 -11.19 -17.65
C ARG A 372 17.16 -10.95 -16.52
N ARG A 373 17.62 -10.77 -15.28
CA ARG A 373 16.75 -10.58 -14.10
C ARG A 373 16.61 -9.12 -13.69
N CYS A 374 17.66 -8.35 -13.85
CA CYS A 374 17.73 -6.96 -13.38
C CYS A 374 17.40 -5.95 -14.50
N LEU A 375 17.70 -6.26 -15.76
CA LEU A 375 17.47 -5.39 -16.90
C LEU A 375 16.95 -6.17 -18.13
N PRO A 376 15.79 -6.84 -18.01
CA PRO A 376 15.29 -7.73 -19.06
C PRO A 376 14.94 -6.98 -20.36
N THR A 377 15.18 -7.63 -21.50
CA THR A 377 14.73 -7.15 -22.81
C THR A 377 13.21 -7.27 -22.96
N PRO A 378 12.58 -6.53 -23.88
CA PRO A 378 11.15 -6.65 -24.14
C PRO A 378 10.70 -8.09 -24.45
N ALA A 379 11.50 -8.82 -25.23
CA ALA A 379 11.26 -10.23 -25.54
C ALA A 379 11.34 -11.14 -24.31
N GLN A 380 12.29 -10.89 -23.40
CA GLN A 380 12.40 -11.65 -22.15
C GLN A 380 11.21 -11.39 -21.23
N VAL A 381 10.74 -10.14 -21.12
CA VAL A 381 9.53 -9.79 -20.36
C VAL A 381 8.30 -10.51 -20.93
N ALA A 382 8.05 -10.40 -22.23
CA ALA A 382 6.89 -11.05 -22.85
C ALA A 382 6.92 -12.58 -22.70
N SER A 383 8.10 -13.20 -22.88
CA SER A 383 8.29 -14.64 -22.67
C SER A 383 7.94 -15.07 -21.24
N TYR A 384 8.37 -14.30 -20.24
CA TYR A 384 8.07 -14.60 -18.83
C TYR A 384 6.58 -14.43 -18.51
N LEU A 385 5.95 -13.34 -18.99
CA LEU A 385 4.51 -13.12 -18.78
C LEU A 385 3.64 -14.15 -19.50
N ARG A 386 4.09 -14.68 -20.64
CA ARG A 386 3.42 -15.79 -21.33
C ARG A 386 3.33 -17.02 -20.44
N THR A 387 4.42 -17.37 -19.74
CA THR A 387 4.42 -18.49 -18.78
C THR A 387 3.40 -18.26 -17.68
N ILE A 388 3.37 -17.07 -17.08
CA ILE A 388 2.40 -16.73 -16.02
C ILE A 388 0.96 -16.82 -16.53
N ARG A 389 0.66 -16.26 -17.70
CA ARG A 389 -0.68 -16.29 -18.30
C ARG A 389 -1.11 -17.71 -18.73
N SER A 390 -0.16 -18.59 -19.02
CA SER A 390 -0.45 -20.00 -19.30
C SER A 390 -0.91 -20.76 -18.05
N GLU A 391 -0.57 -20.27 -16.86
CA GLU A 391 -1.00 -20.82 -15.57
C GLU A 391 -2.22 -20.07 -15.00
N ASN A 392 -2.50 -18.85 -15.50
CA ASN A 392 -3.55 -17.96 -15.02
C ASN A 392 -4.35 -17.37 -16.20
N HIS A 393 -5.26 -18.17 -16.76
CA HIS A 393 -6.02 -17.81 -17.97
C HIS A 393 -6.99 -16.64 -17.80
N GLN A 394 -7.31 -16.26 -16.56
CA GLN A 394 -8.18 -15.13 -16.23
C GLN A 394 -7.48 -13.76 -16.35
N LEU A 395 -6.15 -13.74 -16.48
CA LEU A 395 -5.38 -12.50 -16.64
C LEU A 395 -5.65 -11.90 -18.02
N SER A 396 -6.13 -10.65 -18.02
CA SER A 396 -6.55 -9.94 -19.22
C SER A 396 -5.93 -8.54 -19.34
N HIS A 397 -5.56 -7.93 -18.22
CA HIS A 397 -5.00 -6.58 -18.15
C HIS A 397 -3.57 -6.63 -17.61
N LEU A 398 -2.73 -5.75 -18.14
CA LEU A 398 -1.34 -5.60 -17.75
C LEU A 398 -1.06 -4.15 -17.35
N PHE A 399 -0.62 -3.95 -16.11
CA PHE A 399 -0.07 -2.68 -15.65
C PHE A 399 1.45 -2.74 -15.52
N ILE A 400 2.15 -1.75 -16.06
CA ILE A 400 3.62 -1.67 -16.09
C ILE A 400 4.06 -0.42 -15.32
N ALA A 401 4.45 -0.62 -14.06
CA ALA A 401 5.10 0.40 -13.26
C ALA A 401 6.56 0.53 -13.69
N THR A 402 7.00 1.71 -14.15
CA THR A 402 8.34 1.80 -14.76
C THR A 402 8.90 3.22 -14.90
N ASN A 403 10.22 3.33 -14.85
CA ASN A 403 11.01 4.51 -15.22
C ASN A 403 11.75 4.32 -16.57
N ALA A 404 11.29 3.40 -17.41
CA ALA A 404 11.91 3.10 -18.69
C ALA A 404 11.82 4.23 -19.72
N GLU A 405 12.80 4.27 -20.62
CA GLU A 405 12.85 5.14 -21.77
C GLU A 405 11.76 4.81 -22.82
N LYS A 406 11.28 5.84 -23.54
CA LYS A 406 10.18 5.71 -24.53
C LYS A 406 10.41 4.62 -25.57
N ARG A 407 11.66 4.42 -26.01
CA ARG A 407 12.02 3.40 -27.00
C ARG A 407 11.71 2.00 -26.47
N TYR A 408 12.16 1.70 -25.25
CA TYR A 408 11.92 0.41 -24.62
C TYR A 408 10.42 0.14 -24.45
N LEU A 409 9.66 1.13 -23.97
CA LEU A 409 8.21 0.99 -23.79
C LEU A 409 7.47 0.78 -25.12
N SER A 410 7.90 1.46 -26.18
CA SER A 410 7.31 1.27 -27.51
C SER A 410 7.54 -0.15 -28.02
N GLU A 411 8.76 -0.65 -27.90
CA GLU A 411 9.10 -2.04 -28.27
C GLU A 411 8.35 -3.06 -27.41
N LEU A 412 8.30 -2.85 -26.10
CA LEU A 412 7.59 -3.71 -25.16
C LEU A 412 6.11 -3.82 -25.49
N ARG A 413 5.42 -2.71 -25.77
CA ARG A 413 4.01 -2.74 -26.21
C ARG A 413 3.82 -3.55 -27.50
N VAL A 414 4.72 -3.42 -28.47
CA VAL A 414 4.66 -4.19 -29.73
C VAL A 414 4.82 -5.68 -29.46
N VAL A 415 5.82 -6.06 -28.68
CA VAL A 415 6.11 -7.46 -28.38
C VAL A 415 4.97 -8.09 -27.56
N LEU A 416 4.44 -7.39 -26.56
CA LEU A 416 3.30 -7.88 -25.77
C LEU A 416 2.03 -8.01 -26.60
N ALA A 417 1.74 -7.06 -27.48
CA ALA A 417 0.61 -7.16 -28.39
C ALA A 417 0.75 -8.34 -29.36
N ALA A 418 1.95 -8.56 -29.90
CA ALA A 418 2.25 -9.73 -30.73
C ALA A 418 2.16 -11.05 -29.94
N ASP A 419 2.41 -11.00 -28.63
CA ASP A 419 2.23 -12.11 -27.70
C ASP A 419 0.75 -12.39 -27.36
N GLY A 420 -0.19 -11.56 -27.83
CA GLY A 420 -1.63 -11.75 -27.67
C GLY A 420 -2.25 -10.95 -26.52
N TRP A 421 -1.56 -9.96 -25.95
CA TRP A 421 -2.20 -8.96 -25.09
C TRP A 421 -3.03 -7.98 -25.93
N ALA A 422 -4.23 -7.64 -25.48
CA ALA A 422 -5.02 -6.59 -26.11
C ALA A 422 -4.32 -5.24 -25.94
N LYS A 423 -4.24 -4.44 -27.01
CA LYS A 423 -3.42 -3.21 -27.01
C LYS A 423 -3.89 -2.17 -26.00
N ASP A 424 -5.20 -2.08 -25.81
CA ASP A 424 -5.90 -1.24 -24.84
C ASP A 424 -5.82 -1.77 -23.41
N ALA A 425 -5.39 -3.03 -23.22
CA ALA A 425 -5.17 -3.64 -21.91
C ALA A 425 -3.70 -3.59 -21.44
N ILE A 426 -2.81 -2.93 -22.19
CA ILE A 426 -1.40 -2.71 -21.81
C ILE A 426 -1.26 -1.27 -21.30
N ILE A 427 -1.35 -1.10 -19.99
CA ILE A 427 -1.28 0.19 -19.29
C ILE A 427 0.10 0.35 -18.64
N THR A 428 0.66 1.56 -18.70
CA THR A 428 1.93 1.93 -18.06
C THR A 428 1.69 3.07 -17.06
N SER A 429 2.66 3.35 -16.18
CA SER A 429 2.61 4.52 -15.28
C SER A 429 2.28 5.82 -16.02
N SER A 430 2.77 5.98 -17.27
CA SER A 430 2.53 7.19 -18.07
C SER A 430 1.13 7.29 -18.70
N ASP A 431 0.36 6.20 -18.69
CA ASP A 431 -1.00 6.18 -19.24
C ASP A 431 -2.06 6.51 -18.16
N LEU A 432 -1.63 6.62 -16.89
CA LEU A 432 -2.49 7.00 -15.78
C LEU A 432 -2.93 8.46 -15.89
N GLU A 433 -4.20 8.71 -15.60
CA GLU A 433 -4.74 10.05 -15.43
C GLU A 433 -4.44 10.52 -14.01
N LEU A 434 -3.47 11.42 -13.89
CA LEU A 434 -3.00 11.96 -12.62
C LEU A 434 -3.14 13.48 -12.64
N ASN A 435 -3.77 14.04 -11.61
CA ASN A 435 -3.69 15.47 -11.32
C ASN A 435 -2.31 15.82 -10.73
N TRP A 436 -2.04 17.12 -10.50
CA TRP A 436 -0.73 17.56 -10.02
C TRP A 436 -0.29 16.92 -8.68
N GLN A 437 -1.22 16.66 -7.75
CA GLN A 437 -0.94 16.00 -6.46
C GLN A 437 -0.55 14.55 -6.70
N ALA A 438 -1.38 13.82 -7.45
CA ALA A 438 -1.15 12.42 -7.77
C ALA A 438 0.14 12.23 -8.58
N THR A 439 0.47 13.14 -9.50
CA THR A 439 1.77 13.16 -10.19
C THR A 439 2.91 13.30 -9.19
N SER A 440 2.77 14.17 -8.19
CA SER A 440 3.79 14.37 -7.15
C SER A 440 3.99 13.15 -6.26
N VAL A 441 3.02 12.23 -6.19
CA VAL A 441 3.11 10.96 -5.44
C VAL A 441 2.98 9.73 -6.35
N ALA A 442 3.31 9.86 -7.64
CA ALA A 442 3.05 8.81 -8.63
C ALA A 442 3.72 7.47 -8.28
N MET A 443 4.85 7.49 -7.58
CA MET A 443 5.48 6.27 -7.09
C MET A 443 4.60 5.50 -6.09
N ALA A 444 3.87 6.20 -5.24
CA ALA A 444 2.93 5.59 -4.30
C ALA A 444 1.67 5.08 -5.03
N VAL A 445 1.22 5.78 -6.09
CA VAL A 445 0.14 5.32 -6.98
C VAL A 445 0.53 4.01 -7.67
N ASP A 446 1.73 3.95 -8.24
CA ASP A 446 2.24 2.72 -8.85
C ASP A 446 2.28 1.58 -7.81
N MET A 447 2.88 1.80 -6.63
CA MET A 447 2.93 0.80 -5.55
C MET A 447 1.54 0.29 -5.15
N SER A 448 0.55 1.18 -5.12
CA SER A 448 -0.82 0.91 -4.76
C SER A 448 -1.61 0.12 -5.83
N ILE A 449 -1.26 0.28 -7.11
CA ILE A 449 -1.81 -0.58 -8.17
C ILE A 449 -1.12 -1.95 -8.13
N LEU A 450 0.21 -1.97 -8.02
CA LEU A 450 1.02 -3.18 -7.96
C LEU A 450 0.56 -4.11 -6.84
N SER A 451 0.23 -3.56 -5.68
CA SER A 451 -0.19 -4.31 -4.51
C SER A 451 -1.56 -4.94 -4.60
N ARG A 452 -2.42 -4.36 -5.44
CA ARG A 452 -3.78 -4.81 -5.66
C ARG A 452 -3.88 -5.73 -6.87
N ALA A 453 -2.79 -5.99 -7.59
CA ALA A 453 -2.82 -6.90 -8.72
C ALA A 453 -3.14 -8.34 -8.30
N GLU A 454 -3.83 -9.09 -9.16
CA GLU A 454 -4.06 -10.52 -8.92
C GLU A 454 -2.73 -11.28 -8.96
N VAL A 455 -1.85 -10.90 -9.89
CA VAL A 455 -0.47 -11.39 -9.97
C VAL A 455 0.49 -10.21 -10.06
N PHE A 456 1.58 -10.27 -9.28
CA PHE A 456 2.60 -9.24 -9.27
C PHE A 456 3.96 -9.79 -9.65
N VAL A 457 4.64 -9.16 -10.62
CA VAL A 457 6.00 -9.51 -11.02
C VAL A 457 6.95 -8.37 -10.74
N GLY A 458 7.95 -8.66 -9.90
CA GLY A 458 8.93 -7.68 -9.47
C GLY A 458 10.33 -7.82 -10.06
N ASN A 459 11.09 -6.74 -9.98
CA ASN A 459 12.54 -6.75 -10.10
C ASN A 459 13.19 -6.99 -8.72
N GLY A 460 13.68 -8.20 -8.46
CA GLY A 460 14.19 -8.61 -7.14
C GLY A 460 15.28 -7.73 -6.51
N TYR A 461 15.92 -6.84 -7.28
CA TYR A 461 16.96 -5.90 -6.80
C TYR A 461 16.43 -4.55 -6.35
N VAL A 462 15.17 -4.24 -6.61
CA VAL A 462 14.53 -3.07 -6.02
C VAL A 462 13.85 -3.49 -4.73
N LYS A 463 14.07 -2.69 -3.69
CA LYS A 463 13.51 -2.97 -2.38
C LYS A 463 11.96 -2.91 -2.35
N GLN A 464 11.31 -2.33 -3.37
CA GLN A 464 9.86 -2.02 -3.47
C GLN A 464 8.88 -3.21 -3.38
N HIS A 465 9.29 -4.43 -3.72
CA HIS A 465 8.38 -5.45 -4.27
C HIS A 465 7.46 -6.14 -3.27
N ARG A 466 7.98 -6.72 -2.18
CA ARG A 466 7.10 -7.36 -1.18
C ARG A 466 6.34 -6.36 -0.32
N TYR A 467 6.64 -5.06 -0.39
CA TYR A 467 5.85 -4.04 0.29
C TYR A 467 4.53 -3.80 -0.44
N ALA A 468 4.46 -3.98 -1.76
CA ALA A 468 3.18 -3.94 -2.46
C ALA A 468 2.28 -5.09 -1.97
N THR A 469 2.75 -6.33 -1.97
CA THR A 469 1.98 -7.49 -1.48
C THR A 469 1.78 -7.51 0.05
N ALA A 470 2.72 -6.99 0.85
CA ALA A 470 2.59 -6.85 2.31
C ALA A 470 1.74 -5.64 2.76
N TYR A 471 1.72 -4.54 1.99
CA TYR A 471 0.91 -3.34 2.29
C TYR A 471 -0.58 -3.67 2.39
N TYR A 472 -1.04 -4.73 1.71
CA TYR A 472 -2.47 -5.02 1.53
C TYR A 472 -2.86 -6.44 1.95
N GLY A 473 -2.02 -7.15 2.69
CA GLY A 473 -2.36 -8.44 3.30
C GLY A 473 -2.56 -9.60 2.31
N HIS A 474 -2.12 -9.46 1.06
CA HIS A 474 -2.21 -10.51 0.07
C HIS A 474 -0.81 -10.88 -0.42
N ALA A 475 -0.25 -11.91 0.21
CA ALA A 475 0.77 -12.72 -0.46
C ALA A 475 0.04 -13.55 -1.54
N THR A 476 -0.09 -13.00 -2.74
CA THR A 476 -0.34 -13.80 -3.93
C THR A 476 0.97 -13.96 -4.70
N GLU A 477 1.16 -15.18 -5.19
CA GLU A 477 2.40 -15.75 -5.73
C GLU A 477 3.05 -14.95 -6.88
#